data_AF-A0A1F7J8T0-F1
#
_entry.id   AF-A0A1F7J8T0-F1
#
_cell.length_a   1.000
_cell.length_b   1.000
_cell.length_c   1.000
_cell.angle_alpha   90.00
_cell.angle_beta   90.00
_cell.angle_gamma   90.00
#
_symmetry.space_group_name_H-M   'P 1'
#
loop_
_entity.id
_entity.type
_entity.pdbx_description
1 polymer ?
#
loop_
_entity_poly.entity_id
_entity_poly.type
_entity_poly.pdbx_seq_one_letter_code
_entity_poly.pdbx_strand_id
1 'polypeptide(L)'
;MYIKKFITYYVANAVVLYLVSVYASNFVVFGRSEIGAAQALLTTAFGLTLAAMLVDLVLRDFNIALQSDRYLTLELGVNIVTLYVLARTPLQSSVGVGITAFWVAILTGFGLSLAQFTVKSVTDKAKS
;
A
#
# COMPACT_ATOMS: atom_id res chain seq x y z
N MET A 1 18.76 -1.03 7.42
CA MET A 1 18.32 -1.03 6.01
C MET A 1 16.80 -1.12 5.90
N TYR A 2 16.16 -2.08 6.57
CA TYR A 2 14.70 -2.25 6.61
C TYR A 2 13.91 -1.04 7.11
N ILE A 3 14.39 -0.33 8.15
CA ILE A 3 13.71 0.85 8.69
C ILE A 3 13.60 1.98 7.65
N LYS A 4 14.68 2.25 6.88
CA LYS A 4 14.64 3.28 5.83
C LYS A 4 13.62 2.93 4.75
N LYS A 5 13.65 1.69 4.27
CA LYS A 5 12.70 1.18 3.26
C LYS A 5 11.25 1.22 3.78
N PHE A 6 11.05 0.84 5.03
CA PHE A 6 9.75 0.91 5.68
C PHE A 6 9.22 2.35 5.71
N ILE A 7 10.03 3.30 6.20
CA ILE A 7 9.62 4.72 6.28
C ILE A 7 9.32 5.27 4.90
N THR A 8 10.17 4.98 3.89
CA THR A 8 9.95 5.53 2.55
C THR A 8 8.73 4.93 1.87
N TYR A 9 8.47 3.62 2.03
CA TYR A 9 7.24 2.98 1.56
C TYR A 9 6.01 3.52 2.28
N TYR A 10 6.09 3.70 3.59
CA TYR A 10 4.99 4.25 4.40
C TYR A 10 4.60 5.65 3.96
N VAL A 11 5.58 6.53 3.78
CA VAL A 11 5.36 7.89 3.29
C VAL A 11 4.79 7.86 1.86
N ALA A 12 5.35 7.04 0.97
CA ALA A 12 4.84 6.91 -0.40
C ALA A 12 3.37 6.46 -0.43
N ASN A 13 3.04 5.43 0.36
CA ASN A 13 1.69 4.92 0.49
C ASN A 13 0.75 6.00 1.05
N ALA A 14 1.15 6.72 2.10
CA ALA A 14 0.36 7.79 2.68
C ALA A 14 0.09 8.92 1.68
N VAL A 15 1.09 9.32 0.88
CA VAL A 15 0.93 10.34 -0.17
C VAL A 15 -0.06 9.87 -1.24
N VAL A 16 0.08 8.64 -1.74
CA VAL A 16 -0.87 8.11 -2.74
C VAL A 16 -2.29 8.04 -2.17
N LEU A 17 -2.46 7.52 -0.95
CA LEU A 17 -3.78 7.45 -0.31
C LEU A 17 -4.36 8.84 -0.04
N TYR A 18 -3.53 9.83 0.29
CA TYR A 18 -3.96 11.22 0.42
C TYR A 18 -4.49 11.76 -0.91
N LEU A 19 -3.77 11.55 -2.01
CA LEU A 19 -4.25 11.95 -3.34
C LEU A 19 -5.56 11.25 -3.68
N VAL A 20 -5.68 9.95 -3.38
CA VAL A 20 -6.94 9.20 -3.56
C VAL A 20 -8.07 9.78 -2.71
N SER A 21 -7.80 10.19 -1.46
CA SER A 21 -8.80 10.83 -0.60
C SER A 21 -9.29 12.17 -1.14
N VAL A 22 -8.44 12.90 -1.87
CA VAL A 22 -8.77 14.21 -2.46
C VAL A 22 -9.52 14.05 -3.78
N TYR A 23 -9.03 13.18 -4.67
CA TYR A 23 -9.54 13.06 -6.05
C TYR A 23 -10.59 11.97 -6.26
N ALA A 24 -10.67 10.99 -5.35
CA ALA A 24 -11.57 9.85 -5.43
C ALA A 24 -12.39 9.64 -4.14
N SER A 25 -12.69 10.73 -3.42
CA SER A 25 -13.51 10.73 -2.18
C SER A 25 -14.88 10.09 -2.33
N ASN A 26 -15.46 10.15 -3.53
CA ASN A 26 -16.73 9.49 -3.87
C ASN A 26 -16.62 7.95 -3.91
N PHE A 27 -15.41 7.41 -4.00
CA PHE A 27 -15.14 6.00 -4.22
C PHE A 27 -14.37 5.33 -3.08
N VAL A 28 -13.52 6.09 -2.39
CA VAL A 28 -12.74 5.66 -1.23
C VAL A 28 -13.02 6.61 -0.06
N VAL A 29 -13.48 6.05 1.03
CA VAL A 29 -13.80 6.78 2.26
C VAL A 29 -12.78 6.41 3.32
N PHE A 30 -12.17 7.42 3.93
CA PHE A 30 -11.31 7.27 5.09
C PHE A 30 -12.01 7.88 6.30
N GLY A 31 -12.08 7.13 7.38
CA GLY A 31 -12.70 7.52 8.64
C GLY A 31 -14.06 6.86 8.88
N ARG A 32 -14.41 6.76 10.16
CA ARG A 32 -15.69 6.27 10.69
C ARG A 32 -16.04 7.08 11.95
N SER A 33 -17.17 6.77 12.59
CA SER A 33 -17.62 7.40 13.83
C SER A 33 -16.56 7.37 14.94
N GLU A 34 -15.76 6.31 14.99
CA GLU A 34 -14.76 6.08 16.04
C GLU A 34 -13.33 6.44 15.62
N ILE A 35 -13.07 6.60 14.32
CA ILE A 35 -11.72 6.76 13.76
C ILE A 35 -11.70 7.97 12.81
N GLY A 36 -10.87 8.96 13.12
CA GLY A 36 -10.69 10.12 12.25
C GLY A 36 -10.08 9.76 10.88
N ALA A 37 -10.42 10.53 9.84
CA ALA A 37 -9.97 10.28 8.47
C ALA A 37 -8.44 10.19 8.33
N ALA A 38 -7.70 11.09 8.99
CA ALA A 38 -6.24 11.07 8.98
C ALA A 38 -5.68 9.79 9.63
N GLN A 39 -6.25 9.36 10.76
CA GLN A 39 -5.83 8.12 11.43
C GLN A 39 -6.12 6.90 10.55
N ALA A 40 -7.27 6.87 9.88
CA ALA A 40 -7.64 5.78 8.98
C ALA A 40 -6.67 5.69 7.79
N LEU A 41 -6.33 6.83 7.18
CA LEU A 41 -5.36 6.90 6.08
C LEU A 41 -3.98 6.40 6.51
N LEU A 42 -3.47 6.90 7.65
CA LEU A 42 -2.17 6.51 8.17
C LEU A 42 -2.13 5.02 8.55
N THR A 43 -3.19 4.51 9.19
CA THR A 43 -3.29 3.08 9.54
C THR A 43 -3.36 2.20 8.29
N THR A 44 -4.06 2.65 7.24
CA THR A 44 -4.12 1.95 5.94
C THR A 44 -2.75 1.94 5.27
N ALA A 45 -2.06 3.09 5.22
CA ALA A 45 -0.72 3.20 4.68
C ALA A 45 0.26 2.27 5.42
N PHE A 46 0.11 2.15 6.74
CA PHE A 46 0.91 1.26 7.58
C PHE A 46 0.66 -0.21 7.22
N GLY A 47 -0.60 -0.64 7.14
CA GLY A 47 -0.97 -2.01 6.75
C GLY A 47 -0.45 -2.40 5.37
N LEU A 48 -0.55 -1.50 4.38
CA LEU A 48 0.00 -1.70 3.04
C LEU A 48 1.52 -1.82 3.04
N THR A 49 2.19 -1.01 3.86
CA THR A 49 3.65 -1.05 3.98
C THR A 49 4.10 -2.35 4.61
N LEU A 50 3.42 -2.83 5.64
CA LEU A 50 3.69 -4.14 6.23
C LEU A 50 3.49 -5.26 5.21
N ALA A 51 2.40 -5.24 4.45
CA ALA A 51 2.13 -6.25 3.43
C ALA A 51 3.24 -6.29 2.37
N ALA A 52 3.67 -5.13 1.85
CA ALA A 52 4.77 -5.06 0.89
C ALA A 52 6.10 -5.54 1.47
N MET A 53 6.40 -5.18 2.73
CA MET A 53 7.65 -5.59 3.39
C MET A 53 7.66 -7.10 3.72
N LEU A 54 6.51 -7.70 4.01
CA LEU A 54 6.39 -9.16 4.20
C LEU A 54 6.71 -9.89 2.90
N VAL A 55 6.30 -9.37 1.75
CA VAL A 55 6.64 -9.95 0.44
C VAL A 55 8.15 -9.96 0.23
N ASP A 56 8.83 -8.84 0.51
CA ASP A 56 10.30 -8.78 0.44
C ASP A 56 10.95 -9.83 1.35
N LEU A 57 10.43 -10.01 2.57
CA LEU A 57 10.95 -10.97 3.53
C LEU A 57 10.77 -12.41 3.01
N VAL A 58 9.57 -12.75 2.54
CA VAL A 58 9.28 -14.06 1.96
C VAL A 58 10.18 -14.34 0.76
N LEU A 59 10.30 -13.41 -0.19
CA LEU A 59 11.17 -13.60 -1.35
C LEU A 59 12.63 -13.83 -0.97
N ARG A 60 13.09 -13.14 0.09
CA ARG A 60 14.45 -13.30 0.61
C ARG A 60 14.65 -14.66 1.30
N ASP A 61 13.71 -15.08 2.14
CA ASP A 61 13.78 -16.35 2.88
C ASP A 61 13.77 -17.57 1.94
N PHE A 62 13.04 -17.47 0.83
CA PHE A 62 13.00 -18.50 -0.21
C PHE A 62 14.07 -18.32 -1.30
N ASN A 63 14.94 -17.31 -1.18
CA ASN A 63 15.99 -16.96 -2.14
C ASN A 63 15.50 -16.83 -3.60
N ILE A 64 14.31 -16.24 -3.78
CA ILE A 64 13.67 -16.07 -5.08
C ILE A 64 14.11 -14.74 -5.68
N ALA A 65 14.94 -14.80 -6.73
CA ALA A 65 15.30 -13.64 -7.53
C ALA A 65 14.21 -13.35 -8.57
N LEU A 66 13.41 -12.31 -8.33
CA LEU A 66 12.42 -11.83 -9.31
C LEU A 66 13.01 -10.73 -10.19
N GLN A 67 12.73 -10.82 -11.49
CA GLN A 67 12.92 -9.71 -12.43
C GLN A 67 12.00 -8.54 -12.06
N SER A 68 12.43 -7.32 -12.36
CA SER A 68 11.73 -6.07 -11.99
C SER A 68 10.25 -6.06 -12.39
N ASP A 69 9.92 -6.56 -13.58
CA ASP A 69 8.54 -6.56 -14.10
C ASP A 69 7.63 -7.52 -13.32
N ARG A 70 8.15 -8.69 -12.95
CA ARG A 70 7.43 -9.68 -12.12
C ARG A 70 7.27 -9.19 -10.69
N TYR A 71 8.26 -8.47 -10.19
CA TYR A 71 8.21 -7.87 -8.85
C TYR A 71 7.14 -6.76 -8.78
N LEU A 72 7.05 -5.89 -9.79
CA LEU A 72 5.99 -4.88 -9.88
C LEU A 72 4.60 -5.53 -9.93
N THR A 73 4.46 -6.62 -10.71
CA THR A 73 3.20 -7.37 -10.80
C THR A 73 2.81 -8.01 -9.46
N LEU A 74 3.80 -8.50 -8.71
CA LEU A 74 3.59 -9.06 -7.38
C LEU A 74 3.17 -7.98 -6.36
N GLU A 75 3.86 -6.83 -6.32
CA GLU A 75 3.47 -5.70 -5.47
C GLU A 75 2.06 -5.21 -5.81
N LEU A 76 1.70 -5.18 -7.10
CA LEU A 76 0.34 -4.89 -7.54
C LEU A 76 -0.69 -5.85 -6.94
N GLY A 77 -0.46 -7.16 -7.08
CA GLY A 77 -1.34 -8.16 -6.49
C GLY A 77 -1.49 -7.99 -4.98
N VAL A 78 -0.38 -7.76 -4.28
CA VAL A 78 -0.34 -7.60 -2.82
C VAL A 78 -1.09 -6.34 -2.39
N ASN A 79 -0.89 -5.22 -3.07
CA ASN A 79 -1.58 -3.97 -2.76
C ASN A 79 -3.10 -4.08 -2.99
N ILE A 80 -3.52 -4.70 -4.09
CA ILE A 80 -4.95 -4.91 -4.39
C ILE A 80 -5.59 -5.81 -3.34
N VAL A 81 -4.96 -6.95 -3.03
CA VAL A 81 -5.47 -7.90 -2.02
C VAL A 81 -5.52 -7.23 -0.66
N THR A 82 -4.47 -6.50 -0.28
CA THR A 82 -4.41 -5.81 1.02
C THR A 82 -5.48 -4.74 1.13
N LEU A 83 -5.64 -3.87 0.12
CA LEU A 83 -6.71 -2.87 0.10
C LEU A 83 -8.10 -3.51 0.20
N TYR A 84 -8.32 -4.58 -0.56
CA TYR A 84 -9.59 -5.29 -0.55
C TYR A 84 -9.88 -5.89 0.83
N VAL A 85 -8.90 -6.57 1.42
CA VAL A 85 -9.01 -7.15 2.76
C VAL A 85 -9.28 -6.06 3.80
N LEU A 86 -8.51 -4.97 3.79
CA LEU A 86 -8.70 -3.86 4.73
C LEU A 86 -10.07 -3.17 4.58
N ALA A 87 -10.60 -3.09 3.36
CA ALA A 87 -11.84 -2.37 3.07
C ALA A 87 -13.11 -3.23 3.09
N ARG A 88 -13.01 -4.57 3.07
CA ARG A 88 -14.17 -5.49 2.94
C ARG A 88 -14.25 -6.58 4.00
N THR A 89 -13.27 -6.70 4.88
CA THR A 89 -13.30 -7.63 6.01
C THR A 89 -13.58 -6.88 7.32
N PRO A 90 -13.77 -7.57 8.46
CA PRO A 90 -13.95 -6.92 9.76
C PRO A 90 -12.83 -5.93 10.14
N LEU A 91 -11.66 -6.03 9.48
CA LEU A 91 -10.56 -5.07 9.63
C LEU A 91 -10.93 -3.64 9.22
N GLN A 92 -11.97 -3.46 8.40
CA GLN A 92 -12.51 -2.13 8.07
C GLN A 92 -12.91 -1.34 9.32
N SER A 93 -13.37 -2.01 10.38
CA SER A 93 -13.72 -1.36 11.65
C SER A 93 -12.49 -0.89 12.43
N SER A 94 -11.33 -1.52 12.24
CA SER A 94 -10.08 -1.15 12.91
C SER A 94 -9.24 -0.16 12.11
N VAL A 95 -9.29 -0.23 10.78
CA VAL A 95 -8.49 0.61 9.88
C VAL A 95 -9.27 1.82 9.38
N GLY A 96 -10.60 1.76 9.38
CA GLY A 96 -11.45 2.89 9.01
C GLY A 96 -11.45 3.23 7.53
N VAL A 97 -11.13 2.28 6.63
CA VAL A 97 -11.16 2.50 5.17
C VAL A 97 -12.32 1.76 4.53
N GLY A 98 -13.07 2.45 3.66
CA GLY A 98 -14.15 1.87 2.87
C GLY A 98 -13.90 2.08 1.38
N ILE A 99 -14.15 1.04 0.58
CA ILE A 99 -14.04 1.10 -0.89
C ILE A 99 -15.37 0.67 -1.52
N THR A 100 -15.95 1.57 -2.31
CA THR A 100 -17.26 1.41 -2.96
C THR A 100 -17.30 0.25 -3.97
N ALA A 101 -16.26 0.10 -4.78
CA ALA A 101 -16.20 -0.90 -5.85
C ALA A 101 -14.81 -1.53 -5.99
N PHE A 102 -14.76 -2.80 -6.43
CA PHE A 102 -13.51 -3.55 -6.57
C PHE A 102 -12.51 -2.91 -7.54
N TRP A 103 -12.98 -2.33 -8.65
CA TRP A 103 -12.11 -1.66 -9.63
C TRP A 103 -11.34 -0.48 -9.03
N VAL A 104 -11.87 0.17 -8.00
CA VAL A 104 -11.19 1.26 -7.28
C VAL A 104 -9.98 0.71 -6.54
N ALA A 105 -10.11 -0.47 -5.92
CA ALA A 105 -8.98 -1.14 -5.28
C ALA A 105 -7.87 -1.51 -6.29
N ILE A 106 -8.25 -1.87 -7.53
CA ILE A 106 -7.29 -2.11 -8.62
C ILE A 106 -6.52 -0.84 -8.96
N LEU A 107 -7.21 0.27 -9.21
CA LEU A 107 -6.55 1.53 -9.60
C LEU A 107 -5.72 2.12 -8.45
N THR A 108 -6.22 2.09 -7.22
CA THR A 108 -5.46 2.53 -6.04
C THR A 108 -4.25 1.62 -5.82
N GLY A 109 -4.43 0.30 -5.94
CA GLY A 109 -3.33 -0.67 -5.86
C GLY A 109 -2.26 -0.42 -6.91
N PHE A 110 -2.66 -0.05 -8.14
CA PHE A 110 -1.73 0.33 -9.20
C PHE A 110 -0.94 1.59 -8.86
N GLY A 111 -1.61 2.65 -8.40
CA GLY A 111 -0.94 3.88 -7.96
C GLY A 111 0.05 3.63 -6.82
N LEU A 112 -0.32 2.80 -5.84
CA LEU A 112 0.57 2.41 -4.74
C LEU A 112 1.81 1.66 -5.23
N SER A 113 1.62 0.71 -6.14
CA SER A 113 2.71 -0.11 -6.67
C SER A 113 3.72 0.72 -7.47
N LEU A 114 3.23 1.68 -8.28
CA LEU A 114 4.11 2.61 -8.98
C LEU A 114 4.91 3.50 -8.02
N ALA A 115 4.27 3.99 -6.95
CA ALA A 115 4.95 4.80 -5.94
C ALA A 115 6.01 3.99 -5.19
N GLN A 116 5.68 2.77 -4.76
CA GLN A 116 6.61 1.85 -4.12
C GLN A 116 7.79 1.50 -5.02
N PHE A 117 7.53 1.16 -6.29
CA PHE A 117 8.57 0.88 -7.27
C PHE A 117 9.50 2.06 -7.53
N THR A 118 8.95 3.28 -7.63
CA THR A 118 9.72 4.50 -7.83
C THR A 118 10.65 4.76 -6.64
N VAL A 119 10.10 4.67 -5.43
CA VAL A 119 10.85 4.89 -4.19
C VAL A 119 11.88 3.78 -3.96
N LYS A 120 11.57 2.54 -4.29
CA LYS A 120 12.51 1.41 -4.29
C LYS A 120 13.68 1.68 -5.22
N SER A 121 13.39 2.10 -6.46
CA SER A 121 14.41 2.41 -7.46
C SER A 121 15.36 3.51 -7.00
N VAL A 122 14.87 4.53 -6.29
CA VAL A 122 15.71 5.59 -5.70
C VAL A 122 16.51 5.08 -4.50
N THR A 123 15.88 4.32 -3.60
CA THR A 123 16.51 3.83 -2.37
C THR A 123 17.58 2.76 -2.63
N ASP A 124 17.36 1.91 -3.65
CA ASP A 124 18.28 0.85 -4.03
C ASP A 124 19.39 1.36 -4.98
N LYS A 125 19.13 2.36 -5.84
CA LYS A 125 20.18 3.02 -6.65
C LYS A 125 21.15 3.87 -5.84
N ALA A 126 20.74 4.41 -4.69
CA ALA A 126 21.64 5.16 -3.79
C ALA A 126 22.78 4.30 -3.19
N LYS A 127 22.95 3.05 -3.65
CA LYS A 127 23.98 2.10 -3.26
C LYS A 127 24.83 1.58 -4.43
N SER A 128 24.66 2.11 -5.64
CA SER A 128 25.65 1.95 -6.72
C SER A 128 26.66 3.09 -6.68
#